data_AF-A0A1G1D771-F1
#
_entry.id   AF-A0A1G1D771-F1
#
_cell.length_a   1.000
_cell.length_b   1.000
_cell.length_c   1.000
_cell.angle_alpha   90.00
_cell.angle_beta   90.00
_cell.angle_gamma   90.00
#
_symmetry.space_group_name_H-M   'P 1'
#
loop_
_entity.id
_entity.type
_entity.pdbx_description
1 polymer ?
#
loop_
_entity_poly.entity_id
_entity_poly.type
_entity_poly.pdbx_seq_one_letter_code
_entity_poly.pdbx_strand_id
1 'polypeptide(L)'
;MKKTYIFTATIFHIVIIYFSCFSGEVYAGDGFTQKDRELLIELRVKMIEIDKRFEQIDKRFEQVDKRFEELREDMNKRFEQVDKRFEQMFNFLWIITGIFTAIMVGNIGFAYWDRRTIIKKAKDETIAEIEKEGRVRDLINALRELAKNNQEIAKILRQFNLL
;
A
#
# COMPACT_ATOMS: atom_id res chain seq x y z
N MET A 1 15.07 -61.40 -99.34
CA MET A 1 14.59 -60.03 -99.03
C MET A 1 13.26 -59.98 -98.25
N LYS A 2 12.26 -60.84 -98.50
CA LYS A 2 10.96 -60.79 -97.77
C LYS A 2 11.01 -61.06 -96.26
N LYS A 3 11.89 -61.94 -95.76
CA LYS A 3 11.99 -62.25 -94.31
C LYS A 3 12.51 -61.09 -93.46
N THR A 4 13.43 -60.29 -94.00
CA THR A 4 13.98 -59.10 -93.31
C THR A 4 12.91 -58.04 -93.09
N TYR A 5 12.01 -57.85 -94.07
CA TYR A 5 10.92 -56.86 -94.01
C TYR A 5 9.86 -57.21 -92.96
N ILE A 6 9.55 -58.49 -92.80
CA ILE A 6 8.59 -58.98 -91.80
C ILE A 6 9.16 -58.76 -90.39
N PHE A 7 10.45 -59.04 -90.19
CA PHE A 7 11.12 -58.87 -88.89
C PHE A 7 11.26 -57.39 -88.48
N THR A 8 11.55 -56.50 -89.42
CA THR A 8 11.57 -55.05 -89.15
C THR A 8 10.18 -54.51 -88.87
N ALA A 9 9.14 -55.04 -89.55
CA ALA A 9 7.75 -54.64 -89.33
C ALA A 9 7.22 -55.09 -87.96
N THR A 10 7.59 -56.29 -87.49
CA THR A 10 7.18 -56.79 -86.16
C THR A 10 7.86 -56.01 -85.04
N ILE A 11 9.15 -55.70 -85.17
CA ILE A 11 9.86 -54.85 -84.21
C ILE A 11 9.22 -53.46 -84.14
N PHE A 12 8.87 -52.86 -85.29
CA PHE A 12 8.22 -51.57 -85.34
C PHE A 12 6.85 -51.57 -84.63
N HIS A 13 6.05 -52.63 -84.81
CA HIS A 13 4.78 -52.78 -84.09
C HIS A 13 4.99 -52.94 -82.59
N ILE A 14 5.98 -53.73 -82.17
CA ILE A 14 6.30 -53.90 -80.75
C ILE A 14 6.74 -52.57 -80.13
N VAL A 15 7.55 -51.77 -80.83
CA VAL A 15 7.98 -50.45 -80.38
C VAL A 15 6.81 -49.47 -80.30
N ILE A 16 5.88 -49.49 -81.26
CA ILE A 16 4.65 -48.68 -81.20
C ILE A 16 3.80 -49.09 -80.00
N ILE A 17 3.62 -50.39 -79.77
CA ILE A 17 2.87 -50.89 -78.63
C ILE A 17 3.55 -50.45 -77.32
N TYR A 18 4.87 -50.58 -77.22
CA TYR A 18 5.64 -50.13 -76.06
C TYR A 18 5.52 -48.61 -75.83
N PHE A 19 5.60 -47.83 -76.91
CA PHE A 19 5.45 -46.38 -76.85
C PHE A 19 4.03 -45.95 -76.45
N SER A 20 3.00 -46.63 -76.96
CA SER A 20 1.60 -46.40 -76.60
C SER A 20 1.28 -46.79 -75.15
N CYS A 21 1.93 -47.84 -74.63
CA CYS A 21 1.76 -48.27 -73.25
C CYS A 21 2.51 -47.35 -72.27
N PHE A 22 3.66 -46.79 -72.69
CA PHE A 22 4.49 -45.90 -71.86
C PHE A 22 3.97 -44.45 -71.82
N SER A 23 3.13 -44.04 -72.78
CA SER A 23 2.50 -42.70 -72.77
C SER A 23 1.20 -42.64 -71.94
N GLY A 24 0.79 -43.77 -71.33
CA GLY A 24 -0.43 -43.89 -70.52
C GLY A 24 -0.33 -43.38 -69.08
N GLU A 25 0.84 -42.99 -68.59
CA GLU A 25 1.01 -42.42 -67.23
C GLU A 25 1.37 -40.93 -67.28
N VAL A 26 0.56 -40.13 -67.98
CA VAL A 26 0.49 -38.69 -67.69
C VAL A 26 -0.40 -38.55 -66.46
N TYR A 27 0.21 -38.23 -65.31
CA TYR A 27 -0.51 -37.91 -64.07
C TYR A 27 -1.53 -36.80 -64.34
N ALA A 28 -2.78 -37.17 -64.58
CA ALA A 28 -3.92 -36.28 -64.49
C ALA A 28 -4.11 -35.94 -63.00
N GLY A 29 -3.30 -35.01 -62.50
CA GLY A 29 -3.62 -34.32 -61.25
C GLY A 29 -4.97 -33.63 -61.45
N ASP A 30 -5.96 -34.02 -60.65
CA ASP A 30 -7.31 -33.48 -60.71
C ASP A 30 -7.26 -31.95 -60.66
N GLY A 31 -7.72 -31.30 -61.73
CA GLY A 31 -7.71 -29.85 -61.85
C GLY A 31 -8.76 -29.24 -60.93
N PHE A 32 -8.58 -27.97 -60.55
CA PHE A 32 -9.50 -27.25 -59.68
C PHE A 32 -10.98 -27.43 -60.11
N THR A 33 -11.77 -28.14 -59.30
CA THR A 33 -13.11 -28.60 -59.67
C THR A 33 -14.14 -27.47 -59.54
N GLN A 34 -15.36 -27.66 -60.04
CA GLN A 34 -16.46 -26.71 -59.80
C GLN A 34 -16.76 -26.57 -58.29
N LYS A 35 -16.69 -27.69 -57.56
CA LYS A 35 -16.92 -27.73 -56.12
C LYS A 35 -15.88 -26.89 -55.36
N ASP A 36 -14.62 -26.90 -55.80
CA ASP A 36 -13.58 -26.08 -55.18
C ASP A 36 -13.83 -24.57 -55.40
N ARG A 37 -14.40 -24.18 -56.55
CA ARG A 37 -14.80 -22.78 -56.82
C ARG A 37 -15.95 -22.34 -55.91
N GLU A 38 -16.94 -23.19 -55.72
CA GLU A 38 -18.08 -22.91 -54.84
C GLU A 38 -17.62 -22.75 -53.38
N LEU A 39 -16.73 -23.63 -52.91
CA LEU A 39 -16.12 -23.52 -51.58
C LEU A 39 -15.31 -22.22 -51.42
N LEU A 40 -14.55 -21.79 -52.44
CA LEU A 40 -13.84 -20.52 -52.40
C LEU A 40 -14.78 -19.32 -52.33
N ILE A 41 -15.91 -19.37 -53.05
CA ILE A 41 -16.92 -18.30 -53.00
C ILE A 41 -17.53 -18.24 -51.60
N GLU A 42 -17.92 -19.38 -51.03
CA GLU A 42 -18.46 -19.46 -49.68
C GLU A 42 -17.46 -18.97 -48.63
N LEU A 43 -16.19 -19.36 -48.73
CA LEU A 43 -15.11 -18.89 -47.86
C LEU A 43 -14.93 -17.38 -47.98
N ARG A 44 -14.95 -16.82 -49.19
CA ARG A 44 -14.85 -15.37 -49.40
C ARG A 44 -16.02 -14.63 -48.76
N VAL A 45 -17.25 -15.14 -48.88
CA VAL A 45 -18.43 -14.55 -48.25
C VAL A 45 -18.32 -14.59 -46.72
N LYS A 46 -17.92 -15.73 -46.15
CA LYS A 46 -17.68 -15.87 -44.71
C LYS A 46 -16.60 -14.92 -44.21
N MET A 47 -15.52 -14.72 -44.98
CA MET A 47 -14.47 -13.75 -44.62
C MET A 47 -15.01 -12.32 -44.56
N ILE A 48 -15.81 -11.89 -45.54
CA ILE A 48 -16.44 -10.56 -45.53
C ILE A 48 -17.40 -10.40 -44.33
N GLU A 49 -18.13 -11.45 -43.97
CA GLU A 49 -18.99 -11.44 -42.77
C GLU A 49 -18.16 -11.31 -41.48
N ILE A 50 -17.05 -12.05 -41.39
CA ILE A 50 -16.11 -11.98 -40.28
C ILE A 50 -15.52 -10.57 -40.15
N ASP A 51 -15.09 -9.95 -41.24
CA ASP A 51 -14.54 -8.59 -41.24
C ASP A 51 -15.56 -7.56 -40.70
N LYS A 52 -16.83 -7.67 -41.13
CA LYS A 52 -17.91 -6.81 -40.60
C LYS A 52 -18.13 -7.00 -39.10
N ARG A 53 -18.04 -8.24 -38.61
CA ARG A 53 -18.18 -8.53 -37.17
C ARG A 53 -17.00 -7.97 -36.38
N PHE A 54 -15.77 -8.04 -36.92
CA PHE A 54 -14.61 -7.43 -36.30
C PHE A 54 -14.73 -5.90 -36.24
N GLU A 55 -15.17 -5.24 -37.30
CA GLU A 55 -15.37 -3.78 -37.28
C GLU A 55 -16.41 -3.35 -36.21
N GLN A 56 -17.46 -4.15 -36.01
CA GLN A 56 -18.43 -3.92 -34.92
C GLN A 56 -17.81 -4.13 -33.54
N ILE A 57 -16.94 -5.13 -33.39
CA ILE A 57 -16.22 -5.39 -32.15
C ILE A 57 -15.28 -4.22 -31.83
N ASP A 58 -14.53 -3.71 -32.81
CA ASP A 58 -13.62 -2.57 -32.62
C ASP A 58 -14.38 -1.32 -32.15
N LYS A 59 -15.53 -1.01 -32.75
CA LYS A 59 -16.38 0.10 -32.30
C LYS A 59 -16.86 -0.06 -30.86
N ARG A 60 -17.17 -1.30 -30.44
CA ARG A 60 -17.57 -1.58 -29.06
C ARG A 60 -16.40 -1.45 -28.10
N PHE A 61 -15.20 -1.87 -28.48
CA PHE A 61 -14.01 -1.68 -27.67
C PHE A 61 -13.68 -0.19 -27.50
N GLU A 62 -13.76 0.61 -28.57
CA GLU A 62 -13.54 2.06 -28.47
C GLU A 62 -14.54 2.74 -27.51
N GLN A 63 -15.80 2.30 -27.51
CA GLN A 63 -16.81 2.78 -26.55
C GLN A 63 -16.50 2.35 -25.11
N VAL A 64 -16.00 1.13 -24.93
CA VAL A 64 -15.58 0.62 -23.62
C VAL A 64 -14.40 1.44 -23.09
N ASP A 65 -13.40 1.71 -23.92
CA ASP A 65 -12.23 2.51 -23.55
C ASP A 65 -12.64 3.92 -23.12
N LYS A 66 -13.54 4.59 -23.85
CA LYS A 66 -14.07 5.90 -23.46
C LYS A 66 -14.76 5.87 -22.10
N ARG A 67 -15.60 4.86 -21.84
CA ARG A 67 -16.26 4.69 -20.54
C ARG A 67 -15.29 4.42 -19.40
N PHE A 68 -14.21 3.69 -19.67
CA PHE A 68 -13.16 3.45 -18.69
C PHE A 68 -12.40 4.73 -18.36
N GLU A 69 -12.09 5.57 -19.36
CA GLU A 69 -11.43 6.85 -19.13
C GLU A 69 -12.33 7.79 -18.32
N GLU A 70 -13.61 7.91 -18.68
CA GLU A 70 -14.60 8.70 -17.93
C GLU A 70 -14.73 8.22 -16.47
N LEU A 71 -14.79 6.90 -16.25
CA LEU A 71 -14.84 6.32 -14.91
C LEU A 71 -13.59 6.65 -14.10
N ARG A 72 -12.42 6.60 -14.74
CA ARG A 72 -11.14 6.92 -14.10
C ARG A 72 -11.07 8.40 -13.73
N GLU A 73 -11.53 9.29 -14.60
CA GLU A 73 -11.61 10.73 -14.31
C GLU A 73 -12.56 11.04 -13.15
N ASP A 74 -13.77 10.47 -13.15
CA ASP A 74 -14.73 10.65 -12.05
C ASP A 74 -14.15 10.13 -10.73
N MET A 75 -13.54 8.94 -10.76
CA MET A 75 -12.89 8.35 -9.60
C MET A 75 -11.78 9.26 -9.06
N ASN A 76 -10.89 9.77 -9.93
CA ASN A 76 -9.82 10.69 -9.55
C ASN A 76 -10.38 11.96 -8.91
N LYS A 77 -11.43 12.56 -9.49
CA LYS A 77 -12.07 13.76 -8.95
C LYS A 77 -12.71 13.53 -7.58
N ARG A 78 -13.33 12.36 -7.37
CA ARG A 78 -13.90 11.98 -6.08
C ARG A 78 -12.82 11.73 -5.03
N PHE A 79 -11.71 11.10 -5.40
CA PHE A 79 -10.56 10.95 -4.50
C PHE A 79 -9.95 12.30 -4.11
N GLU A 80 -9.74 13.21 -5.06
CA GLU A 80 -9.23 14.55 -4.75
C GLU A 80 -10.16 15.34 -3.81
N GLN A 81 -11.48 15.18 -3.98
CA GLN A 81 -12.45 15.76 -3.05
C GLN A 81 -12.35 15.17 -1.65
N VAL A 82 -12.12 13.86 -1.54
CA VAL A 82 -11.91 13.16 -0.27
C VAL A 82 -10.63 13.64 0.41
N ASP A 83 -9.53 13.76 -0.34
CA ASP A 83 -8.25 14.26 0.19
C ASP A 83 -8.39 15.67 0.77
N LYS A 84 -9.08 16.58 0.05
CA LYS A 84 -9.37 17.94 0.54
C LYS A 84 -10.15 17.94 1.87
N ARG A 85 -11.14 17.03 2.03
CA ARG A 85 -11.90 16.90 3.28
C ARG A 85 -11.04 16.33 4.41
N PHE A 86 -10.15 15.38 4.10
CA PHE A 86 -9.20 14.85 5.08
C PHE A 86 -8.20 15.90 5.54
N GLU A 87 -7.64 16.71 4.64
CA GLU A 87 -6.76 17.83 4.99
C GLU A 87 -7.46 18.82 5.93
N GLN A 88 -8.71 19.19 5.63
CA GLN A 88 -9.52 20.05 6.50
C GLN A 88 -9.73 19.43 7.89
N MET A 89 -10.02 18.13 7.94
CA MET A 89 -10.18 17.41 9.21
C MET A 89 -8.88 17.35 10.01
N PHE A 90 -7.74 17.05 9.37
CA PHE A 90 -6.44 17.05 10.04
C PHE A 90 -6.07 18.43 10.58
N ASN A 91 -6.31 19.49 9.81
CA ASN A 91 -6.07 20.86 10.28
C ASN A 91 -6.86 21.18 11.55
N PHE A 92 -8.14 20.81 11.59
CA PHE A 92 -8.97 20.97 12.80
C PHE A 92 -8.45 20.13 13.98
N LEU A 93 -8.05 18.89 13.72
CA LEU A 93 -7.53 17.96 14.73
C LEU A 93 -6.21 18.47 15.34
N TRP A 94 -5.33 19.05 14.52
CA TRP A 94 -4.12 19.74 14.98
C TRP A 94 -4.42 20.94 15.88
N ILE A 95 -5.41 21.76 15.54
CA ILE A 95 -5.82 22.90 16.37
C ILE A 95 -6.32 22.43 17.74
N ILE A 96 -7.23 21.45 17.78
CA ILE A 96 -7.74 20.90 19.05
C ILE A 96 -6.59 20.29 19.87
N THR A 97 -5.74 19.49 19.24
CA THR A 97 -4.60 18.85 19.91
C THR A 97 -3.65 19.90 20.49
N GLY A 98 -3.40 20.98 19.75
CA GLY A 98 -2.60 22.11 20.22
C GLY A 98 -3.20 22.78 21.46
N ILE A 99 -4.50 23.12 21.42
CA ILE A 99 -5.19 23.75 22.57
C ILE A 99 -5.19 22.82 23.79
N PHE A 100 -5.54 21.55 23.58
CA PHE A 100 -5.57 20.55 24.65
C PHE A 100 -4.19 20.37 25.29
N THR A 101 -3.14 20.26 24.46
CA THR A 101 -1.76 20.12 24.94
C THR A 101 -1.31 21.38 25.69
N ALA A 102 -1.64 22.57 25.21
CA ALA A 102 -1.33 23.82 25.89
C ALA A 102 -1.99 23.90 27.28
N ILE A 103 -3.27 23.52 27.38
CA ILE A 103 -3.99 23.47 28.67
C ILE A 103 -3.37 22.43 29.60
N MET A 104 -3.02 21.25 29.09
CA MET A 104 -2.39 20.20 29.90
C MET A 104 -1.03 20.64 30.46
N VAL A 105 -0.18 21.21 29.62
CA VAL A 105 1.13 21.75 30.06
C VAL A 105 0.93 22.89 31.06
N GLY A 106 -0.06 23.77 30.83
CA GLY A 106 -0.41 24.84 31.76
C GLY A 106 -0.84 24.30 33.13
N ASN A 107 -1.72 23.30 33.16
CA ASN A 107 -2.19 22.69 34.40
C ASN A 107 -1.07 21.96 35.16
N ILE A 108 -0.25 21.18 34.47
CA ILE A 108 0.89 20.48 35.09
C ILE A 108 1.92 21.49 35.62
N GLY A 109 2.23 22.52 34.82
CA GLY A 109 3.14 23.59 35.21
C GLY A 109 2.63 24.37 36.43
N PHE A 110 1.35 24.72 36.44
CA PHE A 110 0.71 25.38 37.57
C PHE A 110 0.73 24.50 38.83
N ALA A 111 0.37 23.22 38.72
CA ALA A 111 0.39 22.29 39.84
C ALA A 111 1.81 22.10 40.42
N TYR A 112 2.83 22.07 39.56
CA TYR A 112 4.23 22.01 40.01
C TYR A 112 4.66 23.30 40.74
N TRP A 113 4.26 24.46 40.23
CA TRP A 113 4.55 25.75 40.85
C TRP A 113 3.83 25.93 42.19
N ASP A 114 2.53 25.64 42.24
CA ASP A 114 1.67 25.76 43.42
C ASP A 114 2.15 24.86 44.58
N ARG A 115 2.52 23.60 44.26
CA ARG A 115 3.10 22.68 45.25
C ARG A 115 4.37 23.26 45.88
N ARG A 116 5.20 23.98 45.12
CA ARG A 116 6.43 24.61 45.64
C ARG A 116 6.09 25.80 46.57
N THR A 117 5.06 26.57 46.27
CA THR A 117 4.67 27.75 47.05
C THR A 117 3.97 27.41 48.36
N ILE A 118 3.12 26.38 48.39
CA ILE A 118 2.37 25.97 49.60
C ILE A 118 3.29 25.38 50.67
N ILE A 119 4.22 24.49 50.27
CA ILE A 119 5.15 23.84 51.21
C ILE A 119 6.03 24.87 51.93
N LYS A 120 6.43 25.94 51.24
CA LYS A 120 7.25 26.99 51.84
C LYS A 120 6.48 27.74 52.93
N LYS A 121 5.24 28.17 52.64
CA LYS A 121 4.38 28.86 53.62
C LYS A 121 4.08 28.00 54.85
N ALA A 122 3.74 26.73 54.65
CA ALA A 122 3.45 25.82 55.75
C ALA A 122 4.66 25.62 56.68
N LYS A 123 5.89 25.55 56.12
CA LYS A 123 7.12 25.47 56.93
C LYS A 123 7.38 26.75 57.71
N ASP A 124 7.23 27.90 57.07
CA ASP A 124 7.49 29.19 57.70
C ASP A 124 6.51 29.45 58.86
N GLU A 125 5.23 29.11 58.69
CA GLU A 125 4.20 29.19 59.75
C GLU A 125 4.48 28.22 60.90
N THR A 126 4.85 26.96 60.58
CA THR A 126 5.18 25.95 61.61
C THR A 126 6.40 26.36 62.42
N ILE A 127 7.45 26.90 61.79
CA ILE A 127 8.66 27.38 62.48
C ILE A 127 8.33 28.58 63.35
N ALA A 128 7.54 29.52 62.85
CA ALA A 128 7.15 30.72 63.61
C ALA A 128 6.29 30.36 64.84
N GLU A 129 5.39 29.40 64.73
CA GLU A 129 4.55 28.95 65.85
C GLU A 129 5.39 28.24 66.93
N ILE A 130 6.31 27.36 66.50
CA ILE A 130 7.27 26.69 67.38
C ILE A 130 8.21 27.68 68.10
N GLU A 131 8.61 28.76 67.42
CA GLU A 131 9.43 29.83 68.01
C GLU A 131 8.64 30.70 68.99
N LYS A 132 7.38 31.02 68.65
CA LYS A 132 6.50 31.91 69.43
C LYS A 132 6.00 31.27 70.72
N GLU A 133 5.71 29.97 70.69
CA GLU A 133 5.30 29.22 71.88
C GLU A 133 6.45 28.96 72.86
N GLY A 134 7.70 29.28 72.49
CA GLY A 134 8.85 29.08 73.36
C GLY A 134 9.17 27.61 73.65
N ARG A 135 8.39 26.64 73.12
CA ARG A 135 8.55 25.20 73.36
C ARG A 135 9.96 24.70 73.09
N VAL A 136 10.66 25.27 72.10
CA VAL A 136 12.06 24.93 71.81
C VAL A 136 12.97 25.34 72.96
N ARG A 137 12.78 26.53 73.55
CA ARG A 137 13.56 27.01 74.70
C ARG A 137 13.26 26.18 75.94
N ASP A 138 11.99 25.83 76.16
CA ASP A 138 11.58 25.02 77.31
C ASP A 138 12.13 23.59 77.22
N LEU A 139 12.10 22.98 76.02
CA LEU A 139 12.73 21.69 75.77
C LEU A 139 14.24 21.75 75.97
N ILE A 140 14.93 22.81 75.52
CA ILE A 140 16.37 22.99 75.74
C ILE A 140 16.66 23.11 77.25
N ASN A 141 15.85 23.85 78.00
CA ASN A 141 16.03 24.01 79.44
C ASN A 141 15.78 22.70 80.21
N ALA A 142 14.72 21.96 79.86
CA ALA A 142 14.44 20.65 80.44
C ALA A 142 15.55 19.64 80.14
N LEU A 143 16.10 19.66 78.92
CA LEU A 143 17.25 18.82 78.55
C LEU A 143 18.51 19.23 79.31
N ARG A 144 18.77 20.53 79.50
CA ARG A 144 19.88 21.03 80.34
C ARG A 144 19.76 20.59 81.80
N GLU A 145 18.54 20.54 82.32
CA GLU A 145 18.29 20.10 83.68
C GLU A 145 18.51 18.60 83.85
N LEU A 146 18.04 17.79 82.89
CA LEU A 146 18.34 16.36 82.84
C LEU A 146 19.83 16.06 82.66
N ALA A 147 20.55 16.89 81.92
CA ALA A 147 22.01 16.77 81.74
C ALA A 147 22.82 16.95 83.03
N LYS A 148 22.28 17.62 84.06
CA LYS A 148 22.93 17.69 85.38
C LYS A 148 23.00 16.33 86.07
N ASN A 149 22.00 15.47 85.82
CA ASN A 149 21.84 14.18 86.47
C ASN A 149 22.27 13.00 85.58
N ASN A 150 22.47 13.22 84.27
CA ASN A 150 22.86 12.19 83.31
C ASN A 150 24.05 12.66 82.43
N GLN A 151 25.19 11.98 82.60
CA GLN A 151 26.46 12.28 81.93
C GLN A 151 26.41 12.08 80.40
N GLU A 152 25.52 11.22 79.91
CA GLU A 152 25.34 10.94 78.48
C GLU A 152 24.62 12.09 77.77
N ILE A 153 23.55 12.62 78.40
CA ILE A 153 22.79 13.78 77.88
C ILE A 153 23.67 15.04 77.87
N ALA A 154 24.51 15.23 78.89
CA ALA A 154 25.46 16.34 78.95
C ALA A 154 26.48 16.33 77.80
N LYS A 155 26.97 15.15 77.42
CA LYS A 155 27.88 15.00 76.26
C LYS A 155 27.18 15.38 74.96
N ILE A 156 25.96 14.91 74.75
CA ILE A 156 25.16 15.20 73.55
C ILE A 156 24.88 16.71 73.45
N LEU A 157 24.48 17.36 74.54
CA LEU A 157 24.21 18.80 74.52
C LEU A 157 25.47 19.64 74.27
N ARG A 158 26.65 19.25 74.81
CA ARG A 158 27.93 19.89 74.49
C ARG A 158 28.30 19.75 73.01
N GLN A 159 28.01 18.62 72.40
CA GLN A 159 28.27 18.39 70.97
C GLN A 159 27.46 19.34 70.07
N PHE A 160 26.22 19.65 70.47
CA PHE A 160 25.36 20.62 69.76
C PHE A 160 25.55 22.08 70.22
N ASN A 161 26.56 22.37 71.05
CA ASN A 161 26.82 23.72 71.59
C ASN A 161 25.64 24.31 72.39
N LEU A 162 24.82 23.44 72.99
CA LEU A 162 23.62 23.81 73.74
C LEU A 162 23.85 23.92 75.25
N LEU A 163 25.06 23.66 75.75
CA LEU A 163 25.41 23.63 77.17
C LEU A 163 26.56 24.61 77.49
#